data_AF-A0AAJ5WS49-F1
#
_entry.id   AF-A0AAJ5WS49-F1
#
_cell.length_a   1.000
_cell.length_b   1.000
_cell.length_c   1.000
_cell.angle_alpha   90.00
_cell.angle_beta   90.00
_cell.angle_gamma   90.00
#
_symmetry.space_group_name_H-M   'P 1'
#
loop_
_entity.id
_entity.type
_entity.pdbx_description
1 polymer ?
#
loop_
_entity_poly.entity_id
_entity_poly.type
_entity_poly.pdbx_seq_one_letter_code
_entity_poly.pdbx_strand_id
1 'polypeptide(L)' 'MDNHPISCHQLGRMYQMNGKLLQQQYKHHISGYKDWDQKEHASEWMLFEENMGTHLSIDETALSNDELHYCHQQSS' A
#
# COMPACT_ATOMS: atom_id res chain seq x y z
N MET A 1 -8.14 12.80 -4.08
CA MET A 1 -6.67 12.72 -4.05
C MET A 1 -6.18 12.39 -5.46
N ASP A 2 -5.00 12.86 -5.86
CA ASP A 2 -4.44 12.51 -7.17
C ASP A 2 -4.10 11.02 -7.22
N ASN A 3 -4.81 10.26 -8.07
CA ASN A 3 -4.58 8.82 -8.30
C ASN A 3 -3.45 8.54 -9.31
N HIS A 4 -2.54 9.49 -9.51
CA HIS A 4 -1.41 9.31 -10.41
C HIS A 4 -0.21 8.75 -9.63
N PRO A 5 0.32 7.56 -10.00
CA PRO A 5 1.49 7.02 -9.33
C PRO A 5 2.70 7.94 -9.54
N ILE A 6 3.24 8.48 -8.44
CA ILE A 6 4.42 9.34 -8.48
C ILE A 6 5.67 8.48 -8.22
N SER A 7 6.57 8.44 -9.19
CA SER A 7 7.86 7.78 -9.05
C SER A 7 8.84 8.58 -8.18
N CYS A 8 9.80 7.89 -7.56
CA CYS A 8 10.93 8.54 -6.87
C CYS A 8 11.72 9.50 -7.78
N HIS A 9 11.70 9.27 -9.10
CA HIS A 9 12.34 10.15 -10.08
C HIS A 9 11.57 11.47 -10.25
N GLN A 10 10.23 11.41 -10.31
CA GLN A 10 9.38 12.60 -10.34
C GLN A 10 9.50 13.40 -9.05
N LEU A 11 9.46 12.74 -7.89
CA LEU A 11 9.71 13.39 -6.59
C LEU A 11 11.09 14.05 -6.55
N GLY A 12 12.12 13.33 -6.99
CA GLY A 12 13.47 13.88 -7.10
C GLY A 12 13.52 15.15 -7.97
N ARG A 13 12.85 15.14 -9.13
CA ARG A 13 12.78 16.31 -10.02
C ARG A 13 12.03 17.49 -9.39
N MET A 14 10.92 17.23 -8.68
CA MET A 14 10.12 18.29 -8.03
C MET A 14 10.87 18.97 -6.88
N TYR A 15 11.63 18.20 -6.09
CA TYR A 15 12.35 18.70 -4.92
C TYR A 15 13.85 18.92 -5.16
N GLN A 16 14.31 18.86 -6.42
CA GLN A 16 15.73 18.98 -6.79
C GLN A 16 16.65 17.96 -6.07
N MET A 17 16.10 16.78 -5.77
CA MET A 17 16.79 15.67 -5.14
C MET A 17 17.14 14.59 -6.17
N ASN A 18 18.17 13.80 -5.90
CA ASN A 18 18.49 12.64 -6.73
C ASN A 18 17.48 11.51 -6.46
N GLY A 19 16.60 11.23 -7.42
CA GLY A 19 15.57 10.19 -7.29
C GLY A 19 16.11 8.77 -7.07
N LYS A 20 17.31 8.45 -7.59
CA LYS A 20 17.95 7.14 -7.34
C LYS A 20 18.41 7.04 -5.89
N LEU A 21 18.98 8.12 -5.35
CA LEU A 21 19.38 8.18 -3.94
C LEU A 21 18.15 8.12 -3.03
N LEU A 22 17.07 8.84 -3.37
CA LEU A 22 15.81 8.79 -2.64
C LEU A 22 15.25 7.37 -2.58
N GLN A 23 15.24 6.65 -3.70
CA GLN A 23 14.78 5.26 -3.74
C GLN A 23 15.64 4.34 -2.85
N GLN A 24 16.96 4.53 -2.86
CA GLN A 24 17.87 3.77 -2.00
C GLN A 24 17.64 4.08 -0.52
N GLN A 25 17.48 5.35 -0.16
CA GLN A 25 17.18 5.78 1.20
C GLN A 25 15.82 5.23 1.66
N TYR A 26 14.81 5.29 0.79
CA TYR A 26 13.51 4.71 1.07
C TYR A 26 13.60 3.23 1.39
N LYS A 27 14.27 2.44 0.54
CA LYS A 27 14.42 1.00 0.72
C LYS A 27 15.13 0.63 2.04
N HIS A 28 16.18 1.35 2.42
CA HIS A 28 17.07 0.90 3.49
C HIS A 28 16.85 1.59 4.83
N HIS A 29 16.23 2.78 4.85
CA HIS A 29 16.17 3.63 6.04
C HIS A 29 14.79 4.21 6.32
N ILE A 30 13.98 4.56 5.30
CA ILE A 30 12.71 5.27 5.52
C ILE A 30 11.50 4.33 5.56
N SER A 31 11.51 3.24 4.79
CA SER A 31 10.35 2.35 4.65
C SER A 31 9.98 1.60 5.93
N GLY A 32 10.86 1.56 6.94
CA GLY A 32 10.67 0.76 8.16
C GLY A 32 10.70 -0.76 7.92
N TYR A 33 10.92 -1.23 6.69
CA TYR A 33 10.82 -2.65 6.35
C TYR A 33 11.79 -3.55 7.12
N LYS A 34 12.94 -3.03 7.54
CA LYS A 34 13.91 -3.80 8.33
C LYS A 34 13.48 -4.00 9.78
N ASP A 35 12.80 -3.01 10.33
CA ASP A 35 12.37 -2.95 11.73
C ASP A 35 10.90 -3.38 11.89
N TRP A 36 10.27 -3.83 10.79
CA TRP A 36 8.91 -4.32 10.80
C TRP A 36 8.83 -5.63 11.58
N ASP A 37 8.17 -5.59 12.74
CA ASP A 37 8.01 -6.66 13.71
C ASP A 37 7.25 -7.88 13.15
N GLN A 38 6.28 -7.65 12.27
CA GLN A 38 5.50 -8.72 11.63
C GLN A 38 6.18 -9.32 10.40
N LYS A 39 7.43 -8.93 10.11
CA LYS A 39 8.15 -9.40 8.92
C LYS A 39 8.35 -10.92 8.90
N GLU A 40 8.53 -11.56 10.06
CA GLU A 40 8.65 -13.02 10.16
C GLU A 40 7.34 -13.73 9.81
N HIS A 41 6.20 -13.12 10.17
CA HIS A 41 4.86 -13.64 9.86
C HIS A 41 4.37 -13.28 8.46
N ALA A 42 5.07 -12.39 7.74
CA ALA A 42 4.65 -11.91 6.43
C ALA A 42 4.49 -13.03 5.39
N SER A 43 5.30 -14.10 5.49
CA SER A 43 5.16 -15.27 4.61
C SER A 43 3.92 -16.11 4.90
N GLU A 44 3.40 -16.07 6.12
CA GLU A 44 2.20 -16.79 6.53
C GLU A 44 0.92 -16.10 6.02
N TRP A 45 1.00 -14.79 5.73
CA TRP A 45 -0.11 -13.99 5.20
C TRP A 45 -0.04 -13.80 3.68
N MET A 46 0.84 -14.52 3.00
CA MET A 46 0.86 -14.54 1.55
C MET A 46 -0.41 -15.21 1.00
N LEU A 47 -1.18 -14.45 0.22
CA LEU A 47 -2.35 -14.96 -0.48
C LEU A 47 -1.88 -15.81 -1.66
N PHE A 48 -2.18 -17.11 -1.60
CA PHE A 48 -2.06 -18.04 -2.71
C PHE A 48 -3.44 -18.31 -3.31
N GLU A 49 -3.49 -18.77 -4.55
CA GLU A 49 -4.75 -19.05 -5.24
C GLU A 49 -5.61 -20.09 -4.51
N GLU A 50 -4.98 -21.01 -3.80
CA GLU A 50 -5.61 -22.03 -2.97
C GLU A 50 -6.18 -21.47 -1.65
N ASN A 51 -5.67 -20.32 -1.19
CA ASN A 51 -6.10 -19.64 0.03
C ASN A 51 -7.19 -18.59 -0.23
N MET A 52 -7.62 -18.44 -1.49
CA MET A 52 -8.63 -17.47 -1.90
C MET A 52 -10.03 -18.08 -1.83
N GLY A 53 -10.87 -17.56 -0.91
CA GLY A 53 -12.31 -17.84 -0.94
C GLY A 53 -12.99 -17.21 -2.17
N THR A 54 -14.19 -17.65 -2.52
CA THR A 54 -14.97 -17.13 -3.68
C THR A 54 -15.25 -15.63 -3.65
N HIS A 55 -15.02 -14.98 -2.51
CA HIS A 55 -15.18 -13.55 -2.30
C HIS A 55 -13.89 -12.99 -1.68
N LEU A 56 -12.95 -12.53 -2.50
CA LEU A 56 -11.85 -11.67 -2.03
C LEU A 56 -12.29 -10.22 -2.11
N SER A 57 -12.41 -9.57 -0.95
CA SER A 57 -12.38 -8.12 -0.86
C SER A 57 -11.11 -7.72 -0.11
N ILE A 58 -10.10 -7.26 -0.83
CA ILE A 58 -9.08 -6.39 -0.24
C ILE A 58 -9.68 -5.00 -0.35
N ASP A 59 -10.48 -4.61 0.65
CA ASP A 59 -11.16 -3.33 0.60
C ASP A 59 -10.12 -2.22 0.80
N GLU A 60 -9.86 -1.48 -0.28
CA GLU A 60 -8.95 -0.35 -0.29
C GLU A 60 -9.48 0.68 0.71
N THR A 61 -8.73 0.97 1.76
CA THR A 61 -9.10 2.00 2.73
C THR A 61 -8.98 3.36 2.05
N ALA A 62 -10.09 3.81 1.47
CA ALA A 62 -10.24 5.15 0.96
C ALA A 62 -10.28 6.13 2.15
N LEU A 63 -9.12 6.71 2.47
CA LEU A 63 -9.02 7.95 3.24
C LEU A 63 -9.59 9.10 2.40
N SER A 64 -10.91 9.18 2.31
CA SER A 64 -11.62 10.40 1.99
C SER A 64 -12.63 10.64 3.10
N ASN A 65 -12.38 11.69 3.88
CA ASN A 65 -13.35 12.27 4.79
C ASN A 65 -14.74 12.34 4.13
N ASP A 66 -15.73 11.84 4.87
CA ASP A 66 -17.13 12.28 4.92
C ASP A 66 -18.24 11.62 4.11
N GLU A 67 -18.08 10.52 3.36
CA GLU A 67 -19.25 9.69 3.05
C GLU A 67 -18.94 8.18 3.03
N LEU A 68 -19.24 7.54 4.16
CA LEU A 68 -19.19 6.09 4.33
C LEU A 68 -20.37 5.44 3.61
N HIS A 69 -20.16 4.99 2.37
CA HIS A 69 -21.11 4.11 1.70
C HIS A 69 -20.76 2.66 2.01
N TYR A 70 -21.21 2.18 3.18
CA TYR A 70 -21.33 0.74 3.39
C TYR A 70 -22.42 0.24 2.45
N CYS A 71 -22.04 -0.54 1.44
CA CYS A 71 -23.01 -1.27 0.62
C CYS A 71 -23.84 -2.14 1.55
N HIS A 72 -25.07 -1.68 1.74
CA HIS A 72 -26.07 -2.25 2.60
C HIS A 72 -26.24 -3.72 2.22
N GLN A 73 -25.97 -4.58 3.20
CA GLN A 73 -26.49 -5.93 3.24
C GLN A 73 -28.02 -5.82 3.07
N GLN A 74 -28.54 -6.20 1.91
CA GLN A 74 -29.90 -6.69 1.80
C GLN A 74 -29.84 -8.15 1.38
N SER A 75 -29.79 -8.98 2.42
CA SER A 75 -30.37 -10.30 2.37
C SER A 75 -31.90 -10.16 2.27
N SER A 76 -32.47 -10.46 1.11
CA SER A 76 -33.61 -11.37 0.99
C SER A 76 -33.83 -11.80 -0.44
#